data_AF-A0A2D8KD08-F1
#
_entry.id   AF-A0A2D8KD08-F1
#
_cell.length_a   1.000
_cell.length_b   1.000
_cell.length_c   1.000
_cell.angle_alpha   90.00
_cell.angle_beta   90.00
_cell.angle_gamma   90.00
#
_symmetry.space_group_name_H-M   'P 1'
#
loop_
_entity.id
_entity.type
_entity.pdbx_description
1 polymer ?
#
loop_
_entity_poly.entity_id
_entity_poly.type
_entity_poly.pdbx_seq_one_letter_code
_entity_poly.pdbx_strand_id
1 'polypeptide(L)'
;HEYFHHYQGAHARERSLGMTTDCCGGRYHVNAPAWWVEGAAIIFPNLWLRYHWKDFSEFDGLEYMDVEVEMMNLDNFYIESKKEMQELKPSYDPNRKACTEFTEKESSRETAYCNWAIFNAYLAYISSYQALWVGIPRDYHELGFDESFKKHIGMTIEEAYESYNEFMRSEDPDAIAPTGFFPKGPLTNYSDFFMINSSQEVYDSRLEELKKYQFKSTN
;
A
#
# COMPACT_ATOMS: atom_id res chain seq x y z
N HIS A 1 5.03 -9.94 5.62
CA HIS A 1 4.65 -10.14 4.22
C HIS A 1 3.57 -11.23 4.09
N GLU A 2 3.92 -12.51 4.18
CA GLU A 2 2.99 -13.64 3.96
C GLU A 2 1.74 -13.66 4.86
N TYR A 3 1.85 -13.20 6.11
CA TYR A 3 0.66 -13.05 6.98
C TYR A 3 -0.39 -12.13 6.35
N PHE A 4 0.02 -11.04 5.71
CA PHE A 4 -0.91 -10.13 5.06
C PHE A 4 -1.49 -10.72 3.77
N HIS A 5 -0.73 -11.53 3.03
CA HIS A 5 -1.28 -12.34 1.94
C HIS A 5 -2.34 -13.33 2.42
N HIS A 6 -2.12 -13.96 3.58
CA HIS A 6 -3.14 -14.83 4.18
C HIS A 6 -4.43 -14.06 4.48
N TYR A 7 -4.32 -12.87 5.07
CA TYR A 7 -5.46 -11.97 5.29
C TYR A 7 -6.17 -11.61 3.97
N GLN A 8 -5.42 -11.14 2.95
CA GLN A 8 -5.98 -10.84 1.62
C GLN A 8 -6.62 -12.07 0.96
N GLY A 9 -6.08 -13.27 1.15
CA GLY A 9 -6.65 -14.50 0.60
C GLY A 9 -7.92 -14.92 1.33
N ALA A 10 -7.96 -14.81 2.66
CA ALA A 10 -9.10 -15.19 3.48
C ALA A 10 -10.37 -14.41 3.13
N HIS A 11 -10.22 -13.17 2.68
CA HIS A 11 -11.36 -12.32 2.30
C HIS A 11 -11.77 -12.47 0.83
N ALA A 12 -10.92 -13.06 -0.02
CA ALA A 12 -11.31 -13.46 -1.38
C ALA A 12 -12.20 -14.72 -1.37
N ARG A 13 -12.34 -15.40 -0.22
CA ARG A 13 -13.19 -16.57 0.00
C ARG A 13 -12.89 -17.69 -0.99
N GLU A 14 -13.85 -18.08 -1.82
CA GLU A 14 -13.70 -19.12 -2.84
C GLU A 14 -13.04 -18.63 -4.15
N ARG A 15 -12.79 -17.33 -4.26
CA ARG A 15 -12.19 -16.67 -5.43
C ARG A 15 -10.67 -16.59 -5.25
N SER A 16 -9.94 -16.75 -6.35
CA SER A 16 -8.49 -16.51 -6.35
C SER A 16 -8.19 -15.01 -6.30
N LEU A 17 -7.17 -14.62 -5.52
CA LEU A 17 -6.83 -13.20 -5.28
C LEU A 17 -6.32 -12.48 -6.54
N GLY A 18 -5.47 -13.15 -7.31
CA GLY A 18 -4.77 -12.57 -8.45
C GLY A 18 -5.64 -12.32 -9.69
N MET A 19 -4.97 -12.11 -10.82
CA MET A 19 -5.60 -11.83 -12.11
C MET A 19 -5.94 -13.12 -12.86
N THR A 20 -6.97 -13.11 -13.70
CA THR A 20 -7.28 -14.24 -14.61
C THR A 20 -6.14 -14.61 -15.54
N THR A 21 -5.21 -13.68 -15.80
CA THR A 21 -4.02 -13.87 -16.62
C THR A 21 -2.86 -14.52 -15.86
N ASP A 22 -2.97 -14.74 -14.54
CA ASP A 22 -1.90 -15.34 -13.76
C ASP A 22 -1.71 -16.82 -14.14
N CYS A 23 -0.45 -17.21 -14.31
CA CYS A 23 0.00 -18.50 -14.87
C CYS A 23 -0.52 -19.77 -14.18
N CYS A 24 -0.96 -19.67 -12.92
CA CYS A 24 -0.68 -20.73 -11.95
C CYS A 24 -1.90 -21.27 -11.20
N GLY A 25 -3.05 -21.32 -11.87
CA GLY A 25 -4.21 -22.09 -11.39
C GLY A 25 -4.98 -21.38 -10.29
N GLY A 26 -6.14 -20.87 -10.67
CA GLY A 26 -7.10 -20.24 -9.78
C GLY A 26 -8.49 -20.36 -10.39
N ARG A 27 -9.53 -20.14 -9.60
CA ARG A 27 -10.91 -20.13 -10.08
C ARG A 27 -11.57 -18.82 -9.66
N TYR A 28 -12.41 -18.30 -10.56
CA TYR A 28 -13.25 -17.13 -10.28
C TYR A 28 -12.49 -15.94 -9.70
N HIS A 29 -11.33 -15.59 -10.26
CA HIS A 29 -10.45 -14.51 -9.79
C HIS A 29 -11.20 -13.22 -9.40
N VAL A 30 -10.76 -12.56 -8.32
CA VAL A 30 -11.22 -11.19 -7.98
C VAL A 30 -10.53 -10.13 -8.84
N ASN A 31 -9.48 -10.52 -9.58
CA ASN A 31 -8.68 -9.66 -10.45
C ASN A 31 -7.92 -8.57 -9.70
N ALA A 32 -7.41 -8.86 -8.50
CA ALA A 32 -6.56 -7.91 -7.81
C ALA A 32 -5.19 -7.81 -8.52
N PRO A 33 -4.73 -6.61 -8.88
CA PRO A 33 -3.46 -6.42 -9.56
C PRO A 33 -2.28 -6.71 -8.62
N ALA A 34 -1.17 -7.16 -9.20
CA ALA A 34 0.02 -7.55 -8.45
C ALA A 34 0.53 -6.41 -7.54
N TRP A 35 0.50 -5.15 -8.02
CA TRP A 35 0.90 -4.01 -7.22
C TRP A 35 0.08 -3.84 -5.94
N TRP A 36 -1.21 -4.19 -5.92
CA TRP A 36 -2.01 -4.10 -4.71
C TRP A 36 -1.72 -5.28 -3.79
N VAL A 37 -1.71 -6.50 -4.37
CA VAL A 37 -1.49 -7.73 -3.60
C VAL A 37 -0.15 -7.67 -2.87
N GLU A 38 0.93 -7.45 -3.62
CA GLU A 38 2.30 -7.42 -3.10
C GLU A 38 2.61 -6.10 -2.40
N GLY A 39 2.24 -4.96 -2.98
CA GLY A 39 2.55 -3.66 -2.39
C GLY A 39 1.89 -3.45 -1.03
N ALA A 40 0.62 -3.88 -0.84
CA ALA A 40 -0.03 -3.84 0.46
C ALA A 40 0.64 -4.81 1.47
N ALA A 41 1.06 -5.99 1.01
CA ALA A 41 1.76 -6.98 1.84
C ALA A 41 3.20 -6.60 2.20
N ILE A 42 3.82 -5.70 1.43
CA ILE A 42 5.10 -5.05 1.76
C ILE A 42 4.89 -3.92 2.76
N ILE A 43 3.96 -2.99 2.50
CA ILE A 43 3.84 -1.76 3.29
C ILE A 43 3.29 -2.03 4.70
N PHE A 44 2.35 -2.98 4.84
CA PHE A 44 1.76 -3.34 6.13
C PHE A 44 2.80 -3.76 7.20
N PRO A 45 3.62 -4.81 6.99
CA PRO A 45 4.59 -5.24 7.99
C PRO A 45 5.70 -4.20 8.21
N ASN A 46 6.09 -3.45 7.17
CA ASN A 46 7.11 -2.40 7.30
C ASN A 46 6.63 -1.25 8.19
N LEU A 47 5.37 -0.82 8.05
CA LEU A 47 4.78 0.19 8.94
C LEU A 47 4.60 -0.32 10.37
N TRP A 48 4.21 -1.59 10.52
CA TRP A 48 4.13 -2.21 11.85
C TRP A 48 5.50 -2.23 12.54
N LEU A 49 6.53 -2.74 11.84
CA LEU A 49 7.88 -2.85 12.40
C LEU A 49 8.51 -1.47 12.64
N ARG A 50 8.25 -0.49 11.78
CA ARG A 50 8.69 0.90 11.96
C ARG A 50 8.24 1.48 13.31
N TYR A 51 7.06 1.11 13.81
CA TYR A 51 6.57 1.53 15.12
C TYR A 51 7.06 0.63 16.26
N HIS A 52 7.11 -0.69 16.02
CA HIS A 52 7.34 -1.70 17.07
C HIS A 52 8.79 -2.17 17.22
N TRP A 53 9.74 -1.69 16.41
CA TRP A 53 11.12 -2.22 16.46
C TRP A 53 11.76 -2.09 17.86
N LYS A 54 11.46 -1.04 18.62
CA LYS A 54 11.97 -0.87 19.99
C LYS A 54 11.32 -1.80 21.02
N ASP A 55 10.28 -2.52 20.65
CA ASP A 55 9.62 -3.48 21.55
C ASP A 55 10.37 -4.84 21.58
N PHE A 56 11.34 -5.04 20.69
CA PHE A 56 12.17 -6.24 20.63
C PHE A 56 13.43 -6.05 21.47
N SER A 57 13.57 -6.84 22.54
CA SER A 57 14.75 -6.82 23.42
C SER A 57 16.06 -7.11 22.68
N GLU A 58 16.00 -7.85 21.57
CA GLU A 58 17.14 -8.17 20.70
C GLU A 58 17.71 -6.91 20.03
N PHE A 59 16.95 -5.82 19.96
CA PHE A 59 17.38 -4.54 19.40
C PHE A 59 17.81 -3.52 20.46
N ASP A 60 17.89 -3.93 21.74
CA ASP A 60 18.33 -3.06 22.81
C ASP A 60 19.74 -2.51 22.55
N GLY A 61 19.86 -1.17 22.55
CA GLY A 61 21.13 -0.48 22.30
C GLY A 61 21.52 -0.35 20.82
N LEU A 62 20.67 -0.80 19.90
CA LEU A 62 20.82 -0.56 18.46
C LEU A 62 20.07 0.69 18.01
N GLU A 63 20.57 1.35 16.97
CA GLU A 63 19.86 2.42 16.27
C GLU A 63 18.95 1.85 15.17
N TYR A 64 17.99 2.64 14.69
CA TYR A 64 17.08 2.20 13.61
C TYR A 64 17.84 1.70 12.38
N MET A 65 18.95 2.37 12.04
CA MET A 65 19.80 2.03 10.90
C MET A 65 20.54 0.70 11.06
N ASP A 66 20.71 0.20 12.30
CA ASP A 66 21.36 -1.08 12.56
C ASP A 66 20.40 -2.26 12.36
N VAL A 67 19.09 -2.00 12.45
CA VAL A 67 18.03 -3.01 12.39
C VAL A 67 17.16 -2.88 11.15
N GLU A 68 17.28 -1.78 10.40
CA GLU A 68 16.54 -1.62 9.16
C GLU A 68 16.94 -2.70 8.16
N VAL A 69 15.93 -3.43 7.68
CA VAL A 69 16.04 -4.40 6.61
C VAL A 69 14.98 -4.09 5.55
N GLU A 70 15.22 -4.53 4.31
CA GLU A 70 14.30 -4.54 3.18
C GLU A 70 13.01 -3.68 3.32
N MET A 71 13.06 -2.43 2.84
CA MET A 71 11.93 -1.49 2.83
C MET A 71 11.44 -0.96 4.20
N MET A 72 12.20 -1.16 5.29
CA MET A 72 11.90 -0.51 6.58
C MET A 72 12.11 1.01 6.54
N ASN A 73 13.11 1.52 5.82
CA ASN A 73 13.37 2.96 5.71
C ASN A 73 12.43 3.65 4.72
N LEU A 74 11.13 3.63 5.02
CA LEU A 74 10.09 4.10 4.10
C LEU A 74 10.26 5.55 3.65
N ASP A 75 10.88 6.40 4.48
CA ASP A 75 11.16 7.79 4.10
C ASP A 75 12.23 7.86 3.00
N ASN A 76 13.32 7.09 3.13
CA ASN A 76 14.31 6.97 2.07
C ASN A 76 13.72 6.33 0.81
N PHE A 77 12.93 5.26 0.95
CA PHE A 77 12.28 4.62 -0.20
C PHE A 77 11.30 5.56 -0.91
N TYR A 78 10.60 6.44 -0.19
CA TYR A 78 9.75 7.47 -0.78
C TYR A 78 10.57 8.46 -1.62
N ILE A 79 11.62 9.05 -1.05
CA ILE A 79 12.51 10.00 -1.73
C ILE A 79 13.17 9.36 -2.96
N GLU A 80 13.69 8.14 -2.81
CA GLU A 80 14.35 7.43 -3.89
C GLU A 80 13.38 7.05 -5.01
N SER A 81 12.14 6.65 -4.69
CA SER A 81 11.10 6.40 -5.72
C SER A 81 10.74 7.69 -6.47
N LYS A 82 10.70 8.83 -5.75
CA LYS A 82 10.43 10.15 -6.35
C LYS A 82 11.54 10.55 -7.33
N LYS A 83 12.79 10.44 -6.92
CA LYS A 83 13.96 10.71 -7.79
C LYS A 83 13.97 9.85 -9.03
N GLU A 84 13.60 8.57 -8.91
CA GLU A 84 13.53 7.64 -10.04
C GLU A 84 12.41 8.03 -11.02
N MET A 85 11.23 8.38 -10.52
CA MET A 85 10.10 8.86 -11.34
C MET A 85 10.36 10.22 -12.01
N GLN A 86 11.24 11.03 -11.42
CA GLN A 86 11.74 12.28 -12.00
C GLN A 86 12.97 12.09 -12.89
N GLU A 87 13.40 10.85 -13.15
CA GLU A 87 14.53 10.53 -14.02
C GLU A 87 15.88 11.09 -13.52
N LEU A 88 15.98 11.39 -12.22
CA LEU A 88 17.18 11.92 -11.58
C LEU A 88 18.15 10.82 -11.13
N LYS A 89 17.70 9.57 -11.13
CA LYS A 89 18.51 8.39 -10.84
C LYS A 89 18.08 7.19 -11.69
N PRO A 90 18.99 6.25 -11.96
CA PRO A 90 18.62 4.96 -12.53
C PRO A 90 17.87 4.10 -11.50
N SER A 91 17.31 2.97 -11.97
CA SER A 91 16.83 1.89 -11.10
C SER A 91 17.92 1.46 -10.13
N TYR A 92 17.52 1.15 -8.90
CA TYR A 92 18.42 0.56 -7.91
C TYR A 92 18.92 -0.82 -8.36
N ASP A 93 18.06 -1.61 -9.02
CA ASP A 93 18.47 -2.85 -9.68
C ASP A 93 19.01 -2.51 -11.08
N PRO A 94 20.32 -2.72 -11.36
CA PRO A 94 20.92 -2.40 -12.65
C PRO A 94 20.35 -3.24 -13.80
N ASN A 95 19.64 -4.33 -13.52
CA ASN A 95 19.00 -5.18 -14.52
C ASN A 95 17.56 -4.77 -14.82
N ARG A 96 17.02 -3.77 -14.12
CA ARG A 96 15.65 -3.27 -14.32
C ARG A 96 15.64 -1.88 -14.92
N LYS A 97 14.58 -1.59 -15.66
CA LYS A 97 14.29 -0.23 -16.12
C LYS A 97 13.93 0.63 -14.91
N ALA A 98 14.39 1.89 -14.90
CA ALA A 98 13.93 2.87 -13.93
C ALA A 98 12.39 3.04 -14.00
N CYS A 99 11.74 3.08 -12.84
CA CYS A 99 10.35 3.49 -12.72
C CYS A 99 10.21 4.97 -13.01
N THR A 100 10.04 5.30 -14.29
CA THR A 100 9.73 6.67 -14.70
C THR A 100 8.22 6.93 -14.63
N GLU A 101 7.40 5.90 -14.81
CA GLU A 101 5.94 6.04 -14.87
C GLU A 101 5.25 4.77 -14.35
N PHE A 102 4.24 4.97 -13.51
CA PHE A 102 3.35 3.92 -13.02
C PHE A 102 2.21 3.71 -14.02
N THR A 103 2.00 2.48 -14.47
CA THR A 103 1.02 2.15 -15.53
C THR A 103 0.40 0.77 -15.29
N GLU A 104 -0.47 0.31 -16.19
CA GLU A 104 -1.04 -1.05 -16.18
C GLU A 104 0.01 -2.18 -16.17
N LYS A 105 1.26 -1.91 -16.57
CA LYS A 105 2.37 -2.87 -16.48
C LYS A 105 2.65 -3.30 -15.04
N GLU A 106 2.31 -2.47 -14.08
CA GLU A 106 2.47 -2.76 -12.66
C GLU A 106 1.42 -3.77 -12.16
N SER A 107 0.37 -4.06 -12.95
CA SER A 107 -0.63 -5.06 -12.59
C SER A 107 -0.09 -6.49 -12.68
N SER A 108 1.00 -6.73 -13.43
CA SER A 108 1.64 -8.05 -13.58
C SER A 108 3.05 -8.07 -13.00
N ARG A 109 3.38 -9.15 -12.27
CA ARG A 109 4.73 -9.38 -11.72
C ARG A 109 5.82 -9.49 -12.80
N GLU A 110 5.44 -9.86 -14.02
CA GLU A 110 6.39 -10.05 -15.14
C GLU A 110 6.80 -8.75 -15.81
N THR A 111 5.92 -7.73 -15.78
CA THR A 111 6.12 -6.45 -16.49
C THR A 111 6.45 -5.30 -15.56
N ALA A 112 6.32 -5.49 -14.25
CA ALA A 112 6.45 -4.46 -13.24
C ALA A 112 7.89 -4.08 -12.91
N TYR A 113 8.09 -2.81 -12.59
CA TYR A 113 9.38 -2.26 -12.20
C TYR A 113 9.28 -1.08 -11.21
N CYS A 114 8.06 -0.68 -10.82
CA CYS A 114 7.85 0.41 -9.87
C CYS A 114 7.77 -0.03 -8.41
N ASN A 115 7.97 0.91 -7.49
CA ASN A 115 7.84 0.65 -6.06
C ASN A 115 6.36 0.59 -5.65
N TRP A 116 5.82 -0.62 -5.56
CA TRP A 116 4.43 -0.86 -5.20
C TRP A 116 4.06 -0.49 -3.76
N ALA A 117 5.02 -0.55 -2.83
CA ALA A 117 4.76 -0.18 -1.44
C ALA A 117 4.46 1.32 -1.31
N ILE A 118 5.22 2.16 -2.03
CA ILE A 118 5.00 3.61 -2.07
C ILE A 118 3.70 3.97 -2.77
N PHE A 119 3.35 3.29 -3.86
CA PHE A 119 2.05 3.47 -4.50
C PHE A 119 0.89 3.11 -3.56
N ASN A 120 0.97 2.00 -2.80
CA ASN A 120 -0.05 1.66 -1.81
C ASN A 120 -0.13 2.67 -0.66
N ALA A 121 1.01 3.18 -0.18
CA ALA A 121 1.02 4.26 0.82
C ALA A 121 0.36 5.55 0.27
N TYR A 122 0.58 5.87 -1.00
CA TYR A 122 -0.09 6.97 -1.69
C TYR A 122 -1.60 6.77 -1.78
N LEU A 123 -2.06 5.57 -2.17
CA LEU A 123 -3.49 5.25 -2.19
C LEU A 123 -4.13 5.42 -0.82
N ALA A 124 -3.46 4.95 0.24
CA ALA A 124 -3.92 5.18 1.60
C ALA A 124 -3.89 6.67 1.98
N TYR A 125 -2.88 7.43 1.53
CA TYR A 125 -2.76 8.87 1.77
C TYR A 125 -3.94 9.67 1.19
N ILE A 126 -4.36 9.36 -0.04
CA ILE A 126 -5.48 10.06 -0.68
C ILE A 126 -6.86 9.55 -0.24
N SER A 127 -6.91 8.39 0.43
CA SER A 127 -8.15 7.78 0.92
C SER A 127 -8.12 7.50 2.43
N SER A 128 -7.63 6.32 2.84
CA SER A 128 -7.18 5.97 4.19
C SER A 128 -6.54 4.57 4.21
N TYR A 129 -5.77 4.27 5.25
CA TYR A 129 -5.32 2.89 5.49
C TYR A 129 -6.46 1.90 5.77
N GLN A 130 -7.54 2.37 6.40
CA GLN A 130 -8.79 1.61 6.56
C GLN A 130 -9.39 1.23 5.20
N ALA A 131 -9.47 2.16 4.25
CA ALA A 131 -9.98 1.91 2.91
C ALA A 131 -9.11 0.90 2.16
N LEU A 132 -7.78 1.10 2.18
CA LEU A 132 -6.84 0.24 1.48
C LEU A 132 -6.84 -1.21 2.00
N TRP A 133 -6.77 -1.39 3.33
CA TRP A 133 -6.56 -2.69 3.94
C TRP A 133 -7.85 -3.40 4.38
N VAL A 134 -8.94 -2.68 4.62
CA VAL A 134 -10.19 -3.29 5.11
C VAL A 134 -11.32 -3.06 4.11
N GLY A 135 -11.47 -1.84 3.61
CA GLY A 135 -12.51 -1.50 2.65
C GLY A 135 -12.45 -2.36 1.39
N ILE A 136 -11.31 -2.34 0.70
CA ILE A 136 -11.15 -3.10 -0.54
C ILE A 136 -11.38 -4.60 -0.31
N PRO A 137 -10.74 -5.27 0.68
CA PRO A 137 -10.98 -6.68 0.96
C PRO A 137 -12.39 -7.00 1.49
N ARG A 138 -13.09 -6.03 2.07
CA ARG A 138 -14.47 -6.26 2.52
C ARG A 138 -15.41 -6.49 1.33
N ASP A 139 -15.20 -5.77 0.22
CA ASP A 139 -16.19 -5.70 -0.86
C ASP A 139 -15.75 -6.37 -2.18
N TYR A 140 -14.45 -6.59 -2.41
CA TYR A 140 -13.93 -7.17 -3.66
C TYR A 140 -14.41 -8.61 -3.98
N HIS A 141 -14.92 -9.37 -3.01
CA HIS A 141 -15.50 -10.69 -3.26
C HIS A 141 -16.81 -10.55 -4.03
N GLU A 142 -17.66 -9.60 -3.61
CA GLU A 142 -18.97 -9.31 -4.22
C GLU A 142 -18.85 -8.43 -5.46
N LEU A 143 -18.02 -7.38 -5.41
CA LEU A 143 -17.92 -6.36 -6.46
C LEU A 143 -16.86 -6.68 -7.54
N GLY A 144 -15.87 -7.53 -7.23
CA GLY A 144 -14.61 -7.56 -7.96
C GLY A 144 -13.66 -6.46 -7.48
N PHE A 145 -12.37 -6.57 -7.84
CA PHE A 145 -11.35 -5.64 -7.35
C PHE A 145 -11.60 -4.20 -7.81
N ASP A 146 -11.81 -3.96 -9.10
CA ASP A 146 -11.89 -2.59 -9.66
C ASP A 146 -13.05 -1.79 -9.07
N GLU A 147 -14.25 -2.38 -8.95
CA GLU A 147 -15.41 -1.71 -8.38
C GLU A 147 -15.27 -1.50 -6.87
N SER A 148 -14.63 -2.44 -6.16
CA SER A 148 -14.28 -2.27 -4.74
C SER A 148 -13.24 -1.16 -4.55
N PHE A 149 -12.19 -1.13 -5.38
CA PHE A 149 -11.18 -0.09 -5.40
C PHE A 149 -11.82 1.27 -5.62
N LYS A 150 -12.66 1.41 -6.65
CA LYS A 150 -13.36 2.65 -6.96
C LYS A 150 -14.26 3.11 -5.81
N LYS A 151 -14.98 2.18 -5.17
CA LYS A 151 -15.82 2.48 -4.00
C LYS A 151 -15.02 3.07 -2.83
N HIS A 152 -13.84 2.54 -2.54
CA HIS A 152 -13.07 2.88 -1.33
C HIS A 152 -12.00 3.95 -1.53
N ILE A 153 -11.41 4.02 -2.71
CA ILE A 153 -10.41 5.03 -3.07
C ILE A 153 -11.06 6.27 -3.69
N GLY A 154 -12.21 6.10 -4.37
CA GLY A 154 -12.97 7.19 -4.97
C GLY A 154 -12.61 7.53 -6.42
N MET A 155 -11.78 6.71 -7.07
CA MET A 155 -11.33 6.87 -8.46
C MET A 155 -11.08 5.51 -9.12
N THR A 156 -11.00 5.45 -10.45
CA THR A 156 -10.59 4.23 -11.16
C THR A 156 -9.10 3.98 -10.98
N ILE A 157 -8.65 2.77 -11.35
CA ILE A 157 -7.24 2.40 -11.28
C ILE A 157 -6.40 3.28 -12.21
N GLU A 158 -6.91 3.60 -13.40
CA GLU A 158 -6.24 4.47 -14.37
C GLU A 158 -6.10 5.89 -13.82
N GLU A 159 -7.18 6.44 -13.25
CA GLU A 159 -7.15 7.76 -12.59
C GLU A 159 -6.13 7.79 -11.43
N ALA A 160 -6.01 6.69 -10.68
CA ALA A 160 -5.02 6.58 -9.62
C ALA A 160 -3.58 6.54 -10.13
N TYR A 161 -3.33 5.89 -11.27
CA TYR A 161 -2.01 5.90 -11.91
C TYR A 161 -1.63 7.30 -12.37
N GLU A 162 -2.54 8.00 -13.05
CA GLU A 162 -2.35 9.38 -13.50
C GLU A 162 -2.06 10.31 -12.32
N SER A 163 -2.87 10.23 -11.26
CA SER A 163 -2.72 11.07 -10.07
C SER A 163 -1.42 10.78 -9.31
N TYR A 164 -1.01 9.52 -9.22
CA TYR A 164 0.28 9.15 -8.61
C TYR A 164 1.48 9.65 -9.43
N ASN A 165 1.42 9.51 -10.76
CA ASN A 165 2.47 10.01 -11.65
C ASN A 165 2.65 11.53 -11.51
N GLU A 166 1.55 12.28 -11.46
CA GLU A 166 1.59 13.73 -11.22
C GLU A 166 2.17 14.05 -9.83
N PHE A 167 1.70 13.37 -8.79
CA PHE A 167 2.17 13.56 -7.41
C PHE A 167 3.68 13.33 -7.26
N MET A 168 4.22 12.26 -7.84
CA MET A 168 5.64 11.93 -7.71
C MET A 168 6.55 12.79 -8.60
N ARG A 169 6.03 13.36 -9.69
CA ARG A 169 6.84 14.18 -10.62
C ARG A 169 6.78 15.69 -10.35
N SER A 170 5.77 16.18 -9.63
CA SER A 170 5.53 17.62 -9.45
C SER A 170 6.23 18.25 -8.24
N GLU A 171 6.60 17.45 -7.24
CA GLU A 171 7.23 17.93 -6.01
C GLU A 171 8.76 18.00 -6.08
N ASP A 172 9.37 18.71 -5.13
CA ASP A 172 10.82 18.66 -4.89
C ASP A 172 11.28 17.20 -4.71
N PRO A 173 12.28 16.72 -5.48
CA PRO A 173 12.77 15.35 -5.40
C PRO A 173 13.33 14.94 -4.03
N ASP A 174 13.74 15.90 -3.21
CA ASP A 174 14.23 15.67 -1.85
C ASP A 174 13.17 15.93 -0.77
N ALA A 175 11.94 16.30 -1.15
CA ALA A 175 10.86 16.47 -0.21
C ALA A 175 10.49 15.13 0.46
N ILE A 176 10.43 15.15 1.78
CA ILE A 176 9.94 14.04 2.61
C ILE A 176 8.45 13.77 2.34
N ALA A 177 7.99 12.57 2.70
CA ALA A 177 6.59 12.21 2.56
C ALA A 177 5.66 13.17 3.33
N PRO A 178 4.51 13.56 2.76
CA PRO A 178 3.61 14.52 3.40
C PRO A 178 3.00 13.96 4.70
N THR A 179 2.46 14.86 5.53
CA THR A 179 1.81 14.46 6.78
C THR A 179 0.63 13.54 6.48
N GLY A 180 0.60 12.39 7.16
CA GLY A 180 -0.43 11.37 6.98
C GLY A 180 -0.14 10.35 5.88
N PHE A 181 0.99 10.47 5.18
CA PHE A 181 1.43 9.47 4.20
C PHE A 181 1.81 8.15 4.88
N PHE A 182 2.64 8.19 5.91
CA PHE A 182 2.97 7.04 6.76
C PHE A 182 2.39 7.20 8.17
N PRO A 183 1.76 6.14 8.73
CA PRO A 183 1.39 6.05 10.13
C PRO A 183 2.57 6.35 11.06
N LYS A 184 2.33 7.20 12.06
CA LYS A 184 3.30 7.55 13.11
C LYS A 184 3.03 6.82 14.44
N GLY A 185 1.88 6.17 14.55
CA GLY A 185 1.43 5.43 15.73
C GLY A 185 1.12 3.97 15.41
N PRO A 186 0.55 3.22 16.38
CA PRO A 186 0.15 1.83 16.14
C PRO A 186 -0.89 1.77 15.03
N LEU A 187 -0.82 0.74 14.18
CA LEU A 187 -1.70 0.60 13.02
C LEU A 187 -3.19 0.58 13.37
N THR A 188 -3.54 0.17 14.60
CA THR A 188 -4.91 0.19 15.14
C THR A 188 -5.53 1.60 15.22
N ASN A 189 -4.73 2.66 15.15
CA ASN A 189 -5.22 4.04 15.07
C ASN A 189 -5.62 4.45 13.64
N TYR A 190 -5.22 3.67 12.63
CA TYR A 190 -5.39 3.99 11.21
C TYR A 190 -6.26 2.95 10.49
N SER A 191 -6.37 1.74 11.04
CA SER A 191 -7.16 0.64 10.51
C SER A 191 -7.74 -0.22 11.63
N ASP A 192 -8.97 -0.68 11.44
CA ASP A 192 -9.72 -1.58 12.30
C ASP A 192 -10.16 -2.80 11.48
N PHE A 193 -9.33 -3.84 11.55
CA PHE A 193 -9.51 -5.11 10.83
C PHE A 193 -10.77 -5.88 11.28
N PHE A 194 -11.33 -5.59 12.45
CA PHE A 194 -12.56 -6.24 12.91
C PHE A 194 -13.80 -5.75 12.16
N MET A 195 -13.71 -4.62 11.45
CA MET A 195 -14.81 -4.06 10.66
C MET A 195 -15.04 -4.80 9.33
N ILE A 196 -14.23 -5.79 8.98
CA ILE A 196 -14.35 -6.48 7.69
C ILE A 196 -15.70 -7.18 7.48
N ASN A 197 -16.40 -7.57 8.55
CA ASN A 197 -17.73 -8.17 8.48
C ASN A 197 -18.84 -7.25 9.02
N SER A 198 -18.56 -5.97 9.28
CA SER A 198 -19.55 -5.05 9.82
C SER A 198 -20.54 -4.58 8.74
N SER A 199 -21.70 -4.10 9.18
CA SER A 199 -22.62 -3.38 8.29
C SER A 199 -21.93 -2.16 7.67
N GLN A 200 -22.43 -1.70 6.52
CA GLN A 200 -21.87 -0.53 5.83
C GLN A 200 -21.90 0.71 6.73
N GLU A 201 -23.02 0.94 7.43
CA GLU A 201 -23.18 2.06 8.37
C GLU A 201 -22.12 2.06 9.48
N VAL A 202 -21.85 0.90 10.08
CA VAL A 202 -20.83 0.76 11.13
C VAL A 202 -19.42 1.01 10.57
N TYR A 203 -19.15 0.47 9.38
CA TYR A 203 -17.87 0.67 8.70
C TYR A 203 -17.65 2.15 8.38
N ASP A 204 -18.62 2.83 7.80
CA ASP A 204 -18.54 4.25 7.40
C ASP A 204 -18.32 5.15 8.62
N SER A 205 -19.05 4.89 9.72
CA SER A 205 -18.87 5.63 10.96
C SER A 205 -17.45 5.49 11.53
N ARG A 206 -16.88 4.27 11.50
CA ARG A 206 -15.52 4.01 12.00
C ARG A 206 -14.45 4.59 11.07
N LEU A 207 -14.65 4.50 9.76
CA LEU A 207 -13.77 5.08 8.75
C LEU A 207 -13.58 6.59 8.96
N GLU A 208 -14.67 7.33 9.17
CA GLU A 208 -14.62 8.78 9.40
C GLU A 208 -13.92 9.15 10.72
N GLU A 209 -13.94 8.26 11.71
CA GLU A 209 -13.15 8.45 12.93
C GLU A 209 -11.65 8.23 12.67
N LEU A 210 -11.28 7.14 11.98
CA LEU A 210 -9.90 6.77 11.69
C LEU A 210 -9.18 7.80 10.80
N LYS A 211 -9.87 8.37 9.81
CA LYS A 211 -9.33 9.47 8.97
C LYS A 211 -8.84 10.66 9.80
N LYS A 212 -9.48 10.95 10.94
CA LYS A 212 -9.06 12.06 11.82
C LYS A 212 -7.71 11.80 12.46
N TYR A 213 -7.27 10.55 12.61
CA TYR A 213 -5.95 10.23 13.14
C TYR A 213 -4.87 10.28 12.07
N GLN A 214 -5.23 9.98 10.82
CA GLN A 214 -4.28 9.94 9.71
C GLN A 214 -3.62 11.30 9.45
N PHE A 215 -4.40 12.37 9.46
CA PHE A 215 -3.91 13.73 9.15
C PHE A 215 -3.64 14.59 10.39
N LYS A 216 -3.74 14.03 11.60
CA LYS A 216 -3.34 14.75 12.81
C LYS A 216 -1.84 14.95 12.80
N SER A 217 -1.41 16.21 12.77
CA SER A 217 -0.04 16.56 13.14
C SER A 217 0.17 16.15 14.60
N THR A 218 1.17 15.32 14.87
CA THR A 218 1.73 15.19 16.21
C THR A 218 2.46 16.50 16.51
N ASN A 219 1.78 17.42 17.20
CA ASN A 219 2.42 18.60 17.80
C ASN A 219 3.48 18.18 18.81
#